data_AF-A0A398B081-F1
#
_entry.id   AF-A0A398B081-F1
#
_cell.length_a   1.000
_cell.length_b   1.000
_cell.length_c   1.000
_cell.angle_alpha   90.00
_cell.angle_beta   90.00
_cell.angle_gamma   90.00
#
_symmetry.space_group_name_H-M   'P 1'
#
loop_
_entity.id
_entity.type
_entity.pdbx_description
1 polymer ?
#
loop_
_entity_poly.entity_id
_entity_poly.type
_entity_poly.pdbx_seq_one_letter_code
_entity_poly.pdbx_strand_id
1 'polypeptide(L)'
;MVSAIEWYIGHRMDIINQSLGVKKDLTGLREICDEATNRGIIIVSSHDENRGLLWPGHYPSVFASASVENGSPDQLYYNKDGEINFKACGLSRHLEGPMQKFNLQGHSFAAAYVTSFIAQLMEMHQEKGYEEVCKLLLKKAS
;
A
#
# COMPACT_ATOMS: atom_id res chain seq x y z
N MET A 1 15.40 -2.14 4.60
CA MET A 1 14.35 -1.93 3.59
C MET A 1 14.90 -2.20 2.19
N VAL A 2 15.93 -1.46 1.76
CA VAL A 2 16.55 -1.61 0.42
C VAL A 2 16.86 -3.07 0.07
N SER A 3 17.67 -3.76 0.87
CA SER A 3 18.04 -5.17 0.60
C SER A 3 16.86 -6.14 0.58
N ALA A 4 15.75 -5.82 1.27
CA ALA A 4 14.55 -6.65 1.20
C ALA A 4 13.80 -6.45 -0.13
N ILE A 5 13.71 -5.20 -0.61
CA ILE A 5 13.11 -4.90 -1.92
C ILE A 5 13.95 -5.53 -3.04
N GLU A 6 15.27 -5.45 -2.95
CA GLU A 6 16.19 -6.13 -3.87
C GLU A 6 15.94 -7.65 -3.90
N TRP A 7 15.76 -8.27 -2.73
CA TRP A 7 15.41 -9.69 -2.63
C TRP A 7 14.05 -9.98 -3.28
N TYR A 8 13.03 -9.15 -3.05
CA TYR A 8 11.70 -9.31 -3.67
C TYR A 8 11.74 -9.18 -5.21
N ILE A 9 12.57 -8.26 -5.73
CA ILE A 9 12.84 -8.14 -7.17
C ILE A 9 13.46 -9.44 -7.70
N GLY A 10 14.50 -9.95 -7.03
CA GLY A 10 15.17 -11.19 -7.44
C GLY A 10 14.24 -12.41 -7.46
N HIS A 11 13.22 -12.41 -6.59
CA HIS A 11 12.22 -13.49 -6.50
C HIS A 11 10.95 -13.21 -7.30
N ARG A 12 10.91 -12.14 -8.10
CA ARG A 12 9.79 -11.80 -8.99
C ARG A 12 8.44 -11.74 -8.25
N MET A 13 8.43 -11.12 -7.08
CA MET A 13 7.19 -10.87 -6.35
C MET A 13 6.28 -9.97 -7.17
N ASP A 14 4.97 -10.22 -7.12
CA ASP A 14 3.99 -9.39 -7.82
C ASP A 14 3.66 -8.10 -7.05
N ILE A 15 3.55 -8.20 -5.72
CA ILE A 15 3.22 -7.07 -4.83
C ILE A 15 4.09 -7.12 -3.57
N ILE A 16 4.57 -5.96 -3.13
CA ILE A 16 5.27 -5.75 -1.87
C ILE A 16 4.37 -4.92 -0.94
N ASN A 17 3.87 -5.55 0.13
CA ASN A 17 3.23 -4.82 1.23
C ASN A 17 4.29 -4.28 2.20
N GLN A 18 4.28 -2.98 2.45
CA GLN A 18 5.19 -2.31 3.35
C GLN A 18 4.42 -1.56 4.45
N SER A 19 4.08 -2.29 5.51
CA SER A 19 3.37 -1.78 6.70
C SER A 19 4.28 -0.97 7.65
N LEU A 20 5.25 -0.24 7.11
CA LEU A 20 6.21 0.60 7.82
C LEU A 20 6.65 1.76 6.93
N GLY A 21 7.25 2.79 7.54
CA GLY A 21 7.85 3.91 6.82
C GLY A 21 9.04 4.51 7.56
N VAL A 22 9.73 5.44 6.92
CA VAL A 22 10.87 6.21 7.45
C VAL A 22 10.63 7.70 7.30
N LYS A 23 11.34 8.50 8.11
CA LYS A 23 11.17 9.96 8.20
C LYS A 23 11.98 10.77 7.19
N LYS A 24 12.80 10.11 6.37
CA LYS A 24 13.72 10.79 5.46
C LYS A 24 13.62 10.19 4.08
N ASP A 25 13.67 11.07 3.08
CA ASP A 25 13.96 10.70 1.71
C ASP A 25 15.39 10.13 1.64
N LEU A 26 15.53 8.97 1.02
CA LEU A 26 16.79 8.27 0.88
C LEU A 26 16.93 7.84 -0.56
N THR A 27 17.95 8.36 -1.26
CA THR A 27 18.20 8.10 -2.68
C THR A 27 18.20 6.60 -3.00
N GLY A 28 18.95 5.78 -2.26
CA GLY A 28 18.98 4.34 -2.51
C GLY A 28 17.66 3.61 -2.23
N LEU A 29 16.77 4.17 -1.38
CA LEU A 29 15.43 3.62 -1.21
C LEU A 29 14.49 4.02 -2.35
N ARG A 30 14.63 5.25 -2.87
CA ARG A 30 13.89 5.71 -4.04
C ARG A 30 14.27 4.88 -5.26
N GLU A 31 15.56 4.75 -5.54
CA GLU A 31 16.09 4.02 -6.70
C GLU A 31 15.60 2.58 -6.75
N ILE A 32 15.64 1.86 -5.62
CA ILE A 32 15.19 0.46 -5.58
C ILE A 32 13.66 0.33 -5.69
N CYS A 33 12.89 1.31 -5.20
CA CYS A 33 11.44 1.36 -5.41
C CYS A 33 11.11 1.61 -6.88
N ASP A 34 11.79 2.56 -7.53
CA ASP A 34 11.63 2.84 -8.94
C ASP A 34 12.01 1.62 -9.79
N GLU A 35 13.09 0.91 -9.46
CA GLU A 35 13.47 -0.34 -10.14
C GLU A 35 12.39 -1.43 -10.01
N ALA A 36 11.89 -1.66 -8.79
CA ALA A 36 10.82 -2.65 -8.56
C ALA A 36 9.58 -2.33 -9.43
N THR A 37 9.15 -1.07 -9.43
CA THR A 37 7.98 -0.60 -10.18
C THR A 37 8.20 -0.70 -11.69
N ASN A 38 9.39 -0.36 -12.18
CA ASN A 38 9.76 -0.52 -13.60
C ASN A 38 9.78 -1.99 -14.04
N ARG A 39 10.00 -2.93 -13.11
CA ARG A 39 9.87 -4.38 -13.36
C ARG A 39 8.43 -4.89 -13.22
N GLY A 40 7.47 -4.01 -13.01
CA GLY A 40 6.05 -4.32 -12.86
C GLY A 40 5.63 -4.74 -11.45
N ILE A 41 6.52 -4.65 -10.46
CA ILE A 41 6.20 -4.98 -9.07
C ILE A 41 5.45 -3.81 -8.44
N ILE A 42 4.32 -4.10 -7.80
CA ILE A 42 3.53 -3.07 -7.13
C ILE A 42 4.00 -2.94 -5.70
N ILE A 43 4.26 -1.72 -5.23
CA ILE A 43 4.59 -1.47 -3.83
C ILE A 43 3.44 -0.71 -3.20
N VAL A 44 2.94 -1.21 -2.07
CA VAL A 44 1.97 -0.51 -1.23
C VAL A 44 2.63 -0.21 0.11
N SER A 45 2.70 1.05 0.50
CA SER A 45 3.34 1.47 1.74
C SER A 45 2.34 2.18 2.66
N SER A 46 2.39 1.87 3.95
CA SER A 46 1.72 2.70 4.95
C SER A 46 2.32 4.11 4.95
N HIS A 47 1.47 5.12 5.08
CA HIS A 47 1.81 6.52 5.17
C HIS A 47 1.20 7.11 6.45
N ASP A 48 2.04 7.62 7.34
CA ASP A 48 1.65 8.16 8.65
C ASP A 48 2.20 9.59 8.82
N GLU A 49 1.38 10.57 8.46
CA GLU A 49 1.71 12.00 8.53
C GLU A 49 2.00 12.43 9.98
N ASN A 50 1.20 11.94 10.93
CA ASN A 50 1.31 12.31 12.35
C ASN A 50 2.68 11.94 12.94
N ARG A 51 3.24 10.80 12.52
CA ARG A 51 4.57 10.34 12.97
C ARG A 51 5.69 10.75 12.02
N GLY A 52 5.36 11.37 10.89
CA GLY A 52 6.28 11.73 9.82
C GLY A 52 6.89 10.51 9.12
N LEU A 53 6.24 9.35 9.12
CA LEU A 53 6.71 8.14 8.43
C LEU A 53 6.15 8.14 7.01
N LEU A 54 6.76 8.97 6.15
CA LEU A 54 6.22 9.31 4.84
C LEU A 54 6.81 8.46 3.71
N TRP A 55 8.05 7.98 3.85
CA TRP A 55 8.74 7.20 2.82
C TRP A 55 8.72 5.70 3.13
N PRO A 56 8.59 4.82 2.12
CA PRO A 56 8.64 5.10 0.69
C PRO A 56 7.31 5.57 0.07
N GLY A 57 6.21 5.68 0.82
CA GLY A 57 4.90 6.08 0.31
C GLY A 57 4.88 7.40 -0.48
N HIS A 58 5.76 8.35 -0.16
CA HIS A 58 5.92 9.59 -0.92
C HIS A 58 6.55 9.46 -2.32
N TYR A 59 7.11 8.31 -2.67
CA TYR A 59 7.67 8.13 -4.01
C TYR A 59 6.55 7.85 -5.03
N PRO A 60 6.56 8.49 -6.20
CA PRO A 60 5.55 8.25 -7.24
C PRO A 60 5.46 6.79 -7.73
N SER A 61 6.51 6.01 -7.52
CA SER A 61 6.58 4.59 -7.82
C SER A 61 5.88 3.69 -6.79
N VAL A 62 5.38 4.25 -5.69
CA VAL A 62 4.80 3.52 -4.56
C VAL A 62 3.39 4.02 -4.28
N PHE A 63 2.45 3.10 -4.08
CA PHE A 63 1.13 3.46 -3.61
C PHE A 63 1.16 3.74 -2.10
N ALA A 64 0.97 4.99 -1.71
CA ALA A 64 0.77 5.38 -0.32
C ALA A 64 -0.63 4.99 0.17
N SER A 65 -0.70 4.44 1.38
CA SER A 65 -1.95 4.06 2.04
C SER A 65 -2.03 4.62 3.46
N ALA A 66 -3.16 5.24 3.80
CA ALA A 66 -3.48 5.67 5.15
C ALA A 66 -4.80 5.08 5.65
N SER A 67 -4.92 4.91 6.96
CA SER A 67 -6.18 4.47 7.57
C SER A 67 -7.20 5.59 7.64
N VAL A 68 -8.45 5.28 7.32
CA VAL A 68 -9.60 6.12 7.64
C VAL A 68 -9.94 5.95 9.12
N GLU A 69 -10.11 7.06 9.82
CA GLU A 69 -10.61 7.04 11.20
C GLU A 69 -12.09 6.64 11.22
N ASN A 70 -12.44 5.65 12.07
CA ASN A 70 -13.80 5.12 12.20
C ASN A 70 -14.43 4.64 10.88
N GLY A 71 -13.60 4.19 9.93
CA GLY A 71 -14.10 3.71 8.64
C GLY A 71 -14.81 2.36 8.70
N SER A 72 -15.68 2.08 7.72
CA SER A 72 -16.31 0.77 7.60
C SER A 72 -15.30 -0.30 7.14
N PRO A 73 -15.52 -1.59 7.45
CA PRO A 73 -14.58 -2.67 7.11
C PRO A 73 -14.25 -2.79 5.61
N ASP A 74 -15.16 -2.34 4.77
CA ASP A 74 -15.17 -2.38 3.31
C ASP A 74 -14.77 -1.04 2.65
N GLN A 75 -14.48 -0.02 3.45
CA GLN A 75 -14.17 1.33 2.96
C GLN A 75 -12.79 1.39 2.29
N LEU A 76 -12.78 1.83 1.03
CA LEU A 76 -11.58 2.11 0.26
C LEU A 76 -11.82 3.29 -0.68
N TYR A 77 -10.91 4.26 -0.64
CA TYR A 77 -10.84 5.37 -1.58
C TYR A 77 -9.52 5.34 -2.30
N TYR A 78 -9.55 5.67 -3.59
CA TYR A 78 -8.38 5.84 -4.42
C TYR A 78 -8.34 7.25 -5.01
N ASN A 79 -7.20 7.91 -4.89
CA ASN A 79 -6.89 9.18 -5.53
C ASN A 79 -5.52 9.05 -6.21
N LYS A 80 -5.50 9.00 -7.54
CA LYS A 80 -4.26 8.84 -8.30
C LYS A 80 -3.26 9.95 -8.02
N ASP A 81 -3.72 11.19 -7.91
CA ASP A 81 -2.88 12.39 -7.84
C ASP A 81 -2.64 12.86 -6.39
N GLY A 82 -3.13 12.11 -5.40
CA GLY A 82 -2.94 12.41 -4.00
C GLY A 82 -1.58 11.96 -3.47
N GLU A 83 -1.00 12.73 -2.55
CA GLU A 83 0.19 12.30 -1.76
C GLU A 83 -0.06 10.98 -1.01
N ILE A 84 -1.33 10.75 -0.66
CA ILE A 84 -1.85 9.47 -0.19
C ILE A 84 -2.77 8.92 -1.28
N ASN A 85 -2.33 7.87 -1.99
CA ASN A 85 -3.12 7.29 -3.07
C ASN A 85 -4.36 6.56 -2.55
N PHE A 86 -4.24 5.89 -1.40
CA PHE A 86 -5.31 5.09 -0.83
C PHE A 86 -5.66 5.52 0.59
N LYS A 87 -6.95 5.67 0.86
CA LYS A 87 -7.49 5.70 2.22
C LYS A 87 -8.35 4.47 2.42
N ALA A 88 -8.00 3.61 3.36
CA ALA A 88 -8.68 2.32 3.56
C ALA A 88 -8.96 2.04 5.05
N CYS A 89 -9.74 1.00 5.33
CA CYS A 89 -9.99 0.56 6.70
C CYS A 89 -8.66 0.21 7.41
N GLY A 90 -8.39 0.88 8.52
CA GLY A 90 -7.24 0.59 9.39
C GLY A 90 -7.55 -0.44 10.47
N LEU A 91 -8.75 -1.03 10.48
CA LEU A 91 -9.14 -2.00 11.49
C LEU A 91 -8.56 -3.37 11.12
N SER A 92 -8.04 -4.06 12.13
CA SER A 92 -7.76 -5.49 12.02
C SER A 92 -9.06 -6.31 12.05
N ARG A 93 -8.95 -7.64 11.86
CA ARG A 93 -10.12 -8.53 11.90
C ARG A 93 -10.87 -8.36 13.22
N HIS A 94 -12.19 -8.31 13.14
CA HIS A 94 -13.05 -8.22 14.32
C HIS A 94 -12.73 -9.35 15.31
N LEU A 95 -12.59 -8.99 16.58
CA LEU A 95 -12.45 -9.93 17.68
C LEU A 95 -13.77 -9.97 18.45
N GLU A 96 -14.22 -11.17 18.80
CA GLU A 96 -15.46 -11.32 19.56
C GLU A 96 -15.30 -10.85 21.02
N GLY A 97 -16.38 -10.27 21.54
CA GLY A 97 -16.50 -9.95 22.96
C GLY A 97 -15.58 -8.81 23.43
N PRO A 98 -15.22 -8.79 24.73
CA PRO A 98 -14.55 -7.65 25.35
C PRO A 98 -13.12 -7.40 24.84
N MET A 99 -12.55 -8.32 24.06
CA MET A 99 -11.22 -8.19 23.46
C MET A 99 -11.18 -7.18 22.30
N GLN A 100 -12.33 -6.87 21.68
CA GLN A 100 -12.40 -5.91 20.57
C GLN A 100 -11.83 -4.53 20.95
N LYS A 101 -11.93 -4.12 22.22
CA LYS A 101 -11.38 -2.83 22.70
C LYS A 101 -9.85 -2.77 22.72
N PHE A 102 -9.18 -3.93 22.66
CA PHE A 102 -7.72 -4.04 22.58
C PHE A 102 -7.24 -4.38 21.18
N ASN A 103 -8.15 -4.36 20.20
CA ASN A 103 -7.81 -4.76 18.86
C ASN A 103 -6.87 -3.73 18.21
N LEU A 104 -5.97 -4.22 17.36
CA LEU A 104 -4.99 -3.34 16.72
C LEU A 104 -5.65 -2.59 15.57
N GLN A 105 -5.22 -1.34 15.37
CA GLN A 105 -5.63 -0.53 14.23
C GLN A 105 -4.50 0.37 13.76
N GLY A 106 -4.56 0.80 12.49
CA GLY A 106 -3.72 1.86 11.95
C GLY A 106 -3.34 1.67 10.49
N HIS A 107 -2.44 2.56 10.03
CA HIS A 107 -1.96 2.63 8.65
C HIS A 107 -1.37 1.31 8.13
N SER A 108 -0.78 0.49 9.01
CA SER A 108 -0.26 -0.84 8.66
C SER A 108 -1.36 -1.79 8.15
N PHE A 109 -2.56 -1.75 8.72
CA PHE A 109 -3.69 -2.57 8.29
C PHE A 109 -4.34 -2.02 7.02
N ALA A 110 -4.40 -0.70 6.87
CA ALA A 110 -4.86 -0.07 5.63
C ALA A 110 -3.98 -0.48 4.44
N ALA A 111 -2.65 -0.48 4.60
CA ALA A 111 -1.72 -0.94 3.57
C ALA A 111 -1.93 -2.41 3.20
N ALA A 112 -2.16 -3.28 4.19
CA ALA A 112 -2.45 -4.69 3.95
C ALA A 112 -3.79 -4.89 3.22
N TYR A 113 -4.83 -4.13 3.61
CA TYR A 113 -6.13 -4.14 2.94
C TYR A 113 -6.01 -3.73 1.47
N VAL A 114 -5.31 -2.63 1.19
CA VAL A 114 -5.04 -2.14 -0.18
C VAL A 114 -4.26 -3.17 -0.98
N THR A 115 -3.25 -3.80 -0.38
CA THR A 115 -2.48 -4.88 -1.03
C THR A 115 -3.39 -6.03 -1.46
N SER A 116 -4.27 -6.50 -0.55
CA SER A 116 -5.24 -7.55 -0.87
C SER A 116 -6.20 -7.13 -1.98
N PHE A 117 -6.68 -5.88 -1.94
CA PHE A 117 -7.56 -5.34 -2.96
C PHE A 117 -6.90 -5.31 -4.35
N ILE A 118 -5.64 -4.87 -4.43
CA ILE A 118 -4.88 -4.86 -5.69
C ILE A 118 -4.64 -6.30 -6.19
N ALA A 119 -4.30 -7.23 -5.30
CA ALA A 119 -4.13 -8.64 -5.68
C ALA A 119 -5.41 -9.23 -6.30
N GLN A 120 -6.57 -8.97 -5.69
CA GLN A 120 -7.88 -9.40 -6.22
C GLN A 120 -8.19 -8.75 -7.57
N LEU A 121 -7.83 -7.46 -7.74
CA LEU A 121 -8.02 -6.75 -9.00
C LEU A 121 -7.15 -7.37 -10.11
N MET A 122 -5.90 -7.68 -9.82
CA MET A 122 -4.99 -8.38 -10.74
C MET A 122 -5.52 -9.76 -11.14
N GLU A 123 -5.99 -10.54 -10.17
CA GLU A 123 -6.56 -11.87 -10.40
C GLU A 123 -7.83 -11.82 -11.27
N MET A 124 -8.76 -10.92 -10.95
CA MET A 124 -10.04 -10.77 -11.66
C MET A 124 -9.86 -10.39 -13.12
N HIS A 125 -8.85 -9.55 -13.40
CA HIS A 125 -8.60 -9.06 -14.76
C HIS A 125 -7.50 -9.83 -15.50
N GLN A 126 -6.83 -10.79 -14.85
CA GLN A 126 -5.67 -11.52 -15.39
C GLN A 126 -4.55 -10.58 -15.86
N GLU A 127 -4.37 -9.47 -15.15
CA GLU A 127 -3.39 -8.43 -15.47
C GLU A 127 -2.33 -8.35 -14.37
N LYS A 128 -1.10 -8.02 -14.78
CA LYS A 128 0.03 -7.75 -13.89
C LYS A 128 0.73 -6.48 -14.35
N GLY A 129 1.47 -5.86 -13.44
CA GLY A 129 2.23 -4.65 -13.74
C GLY A 129 1.59 -3.40 -13.16
N TYR A 130 2.45 -2.45 -12.79
CA TYR A 130 2.04 -1.19 -12.18
C TYR A 130 1.14 -0.36 -13.10
N GLU A 131 1.46 -0.25 -14.40
CA GLU A 131 0.69 0.53 -15.35
C GLU A 131 -0.70 -0.04 -15.59
N GLU A 132 -0.81 -1.37 -15.75
CA GLU A 132 -2.07 -2.09 -15.94
C GLU A 132 -2.97 -1.91 -14.73
N VAL A 133 -2.42 -2.07 -13.51
CA VAL A 133 -3.16 -1.83 -12.27
C VAL A 133 -3.61 -0.37 -12.17
N CYS A 134 -2.76 0.60 -12.52
CA CYS A 134 -3.16 2.01 -12.56
C CYS A 134 -4.35 2.24 -13.51
N LYS A 135 -4.37 1.61 -14.69
CA LYS A 135 -5.49 1.70 -15.65
C LYS A 135 -6.77 1.11 -15.06
N LEU A 136 -6.67 -0.04 -14.38
CA LEU A 136 -7.82 -0.70 -13.74
C LEU A 136 -8.39 0.12 -12.57
N LEU A 137 -7.52 0.69 -11.73
CA LEU A 137 -7.91 1.54 -10.62
C LEU A 137 -8.67 2.79 -11.08
N LEU A 138 -8.22 3.44 -12.16
CA LEU A 138 -8.89 4.60 -12.74
C LEU A 138 -10.29 4.27 -13.25
N LYS A 139 -10.46 3.13 -13.94
CA LYS A 139 -11.77 2.68 -14.43
C LYS A 139 -12.77 2.41 -13.32
N LYS A 140 -12.30 1.98 -12.14
CA LYS A 140 -13.15 1.67 -10.98
C LYS A 140 -13.51 2.90 -10.14
N ALA A 141 -12.71 3.96 -10.23
CA ALA A 141 -12.96 5.23 -9.55
C ALA A 141 -13.87 6.18 -10.36
N SER A 142 -14.14 5.87 -11.63
CA SER A 142 -15.08 6.58 -12.52
C SER A 142 -16.49 6.02 -12.40
#